data_AF-A0A958ZM05-F1
#
_entry.id   AF-A0A958ZM05-F1
#
_cell.length_a   1.000
_cell.length_b   1.000
_cell.length_c   1.000
_cell.angle_alpha   90.00
_cell.angle_beta   90.00
_cell.angle_gamma   90.00
#
_symmetry.space_group_name_H-M   'P 1'
#
loop_
_entity.id
_entity.type
_entity.pdbx_description
1 polymer ?
#
loop_
_entity_poly.entity_id
_entity_poly.type
_entity_poly.pdbx_seq_one_letter_code
_entity_poly.pdbx_strand_id
1 'polypeptide(L)'
;IKLNDKGNLILLLAQPIIIAGLICLVFNEFSTGVLFMIAISAIWFGVSNAAKEIVSELSVYRRERMFNLNIHTYIISKWFVLSIVALVQSIIFISIIYINFKVNVVDGFPDVYLRSYWESIGFMFYLSFSATLMGLFLSSYFSTTEKVMTVVPIALMPQIMLAGVMTRIDNTLVELLSFTTLGRWGTEGLARIQDSTFIKNEMESDSLKSVLYTAPSINSESGTELVGIGAMKRLDLYNEKLIDDGILVGSMFDSFTANMVIIAILNILMYLLIYYSLKRKDSI
;
A
#
# COMPACT_ATOMS: atom_id res chain seq x y z
N ILE A 1 3.41 -9.69 -18.75
CA ILE A 1 3.97 -10.93 -18.18
C ILE A 1 3.83 -12.03 -19.21
N LYS A 2 4.95 -12.59 -19.67
CA LYS A 2 4.93 -13.82 -20.47
C LYS A 2 4.67 -14.98 -19.51
N LEU A 3 3.42 -15.38 -19.33
CA LEU A 3 3.04 -16.47 -18.41
C LEU A 3 3.72 -17.81 -18.75
N ASN A 4 4.25 -17.96 -19.96
CA ASN A 4 5.03 -19.11 -20.39
C ASN A 4 6.51 -19.07 -19.95
N ASP A 5 6.97 -17.94 -19.43
CA ASP A 5 8.33 -17.78 -18.91
C ASP A 5 8.35 -18.15 -17.42
N LYS A 6 8.56 -19.44 -17.17
CA LYS A 6 8.59 -20.00 -15.81
C LYS A 6 9.64 -19.33 -14.92
N GLY A 7 10.76 -18.85 -15.48
CA GLY A 7 11.80 -18.17 -14.72
C GLY A 7 11.34 -16.82 -14.18
N ASN A 8 10.71 -16.02 -15.04
CA ASN A 8 10.12 -14.75 -14.62
C ASN A 8 8.97 -14.93 -13.62
N LEU A 9 8.15 -15.97 -13.79
CA LEU A 9 7.06 -16.26 -12.86
C LEU A 9 7.57 -16.67 -11.47
N ILE A 10 8.63 -17.49 -11.41
CA ILE A 10 9.30 -17.85 -10.14
C ILE A 10 9.86 -16.60 -9.46
N LEU A 11 10.58 -15.74 -10.19
CA LEU A 11 11.15 -14.51 -9.63
C LEU A 11 10.07 -13.59 -9.07
N LEU A 12 8.93 -13.51 -9.76
CA LEU A 12 7.81 -12.66 -9.37
C LEU A 12 7.13 -13.18 -8.10
N LEU A 13 6.98 -14.49 -7.95
CA LEU A 13 6.44 -15.11 -6.73
C LEU A 13 7.46 -15.20 -5.58
N ALA A 14 8.75 -15.13 -5.86
CA ALA A 14 9.79 -15.11 -4.84
C ALA A 14 9.82 -13.79 -4.05
N GLN A 15 9.54 -12.65 -4.70
CA GLN A 15 9.54 -11.33 -4.04
C GLN A 15 8.66 -11.24 -2.78
N PRO A 16 7.37 -11.63 -2.78
CA PRO A 16 6.57 -11.58 -1.56
C PRO A 16 7.10 -12.48 -0.44
N ILE A 17 7.69 -13.63 -0.77
CA ILE A 17 8.28 -14.53 0.22
C ILE A 17 9.51 -13.90 0.86
N ILE A 18 10.41 -13.34 0.05
CA ILE A 18 11.65 -12.72 0.50
C ILE A 18 11.34 -11.49 1.36
N ILE A 19 10.48 -10.59 0.89
CA ILE A 19 10.17 -9.35 1.61
C ILE A 19 9.40 -9.66 2.91
N ALA A 20 8.41 -10.55 2.89
CA ALA A 20 7.69 -10.94 4.11
C ALA A 20 8.62 -11.62 5.12
N GLY A 21 9.49 -12.53 4.66
CA GLY A 21 10.48 -13.18 5.53
C GLY A 21 11.46 -12.20 6.17
N LEU A 22 11.92 -11.19 5.42
CA LEU A 22 12.75 -10.11 5.97
C LEU A 22 12.01 -9.28 7.02
N ILE A 23 10.73 -8.95 6.80
CA ILE A 23 9.92 -8.23 7.79
C ILE A 23 9.78 -9.07 9.07
N CYS A 24 9.47 -10.36 8.94
CA CYS A 24 9.36 -11.28 10.09
C CYS A 24 10.69 -11.44 10.85
N LEU A 25 11.84 -11.25 10.20
CA LEU A 25 13.15 -11.31 10.84
C LEU A 25 13.49 -10.00 11.55
N VAL A 26 13.14 -8.86 10.94
CA VAL A 26 13.45 -7.53 11.47
C VAL A 26 12.52 -7.13 12.62
N PHE A 27 11.25 -7.50 12.55
CA PHE A 27 10.23 -7.14 13.53
C PHE A 27 9.90 -8.33 14.43
N ASN A 28 10.30 -8.25 15.69
CA ASN A 28 9.93 -9.25 16.70
C ASN A 28 8.45 -9.15 17.11
N GLU A 29 7.87 -7.95 17.03
CA GLU A 29 6.54 -7.64 17.53
C GLU A 29 5.70 -6.96 16.45
N PHE A 30 4.38 -7.17 16.51
CA PHE A 30 3.45 -6.50 15.61
C PHE A 30 3.31 -5.01 15.98
N SER A 31 3.78 -4.15 15.08
CA SER A 31 3.85 -2.69 15.25
C SER A 31 3.26 -1.94 14.06
N THR A 32 3.04 -0.63 14.19
CA THR A 32 2.67 0.24 13.05
C THR A 32 3.70 0.21 11.92
N GLY A 33 4.96 -0.11 12.24
CA GLY A 33 6.00 -0.34 11.23
C GLY A 33 5.67 -1.52 10.31
N VAL A 34 5.07 -2.59 10.83
CA VAL A 34 4.63 -3.75 10.02
C VAL A 34 3.51 -3.33 9.07
N LEU A 35 2.52 -2.56 9.55
CA LEU A 35 1.44 -2.01 8.70
C LEU A 35 1.99 -1.11 7.58
N PHE A 36 2.96 -0.26 7.90
CA PHE A 36 3.67 0.54 6.92
C PHE A 36 4.39 -0.32 5.87
N MET A 37 5.11 -1.35 6.30
CA MET A 37 5.81 -2.24 5.39
C MET A 37 4.85 -3.05 4.51
N ILE A 38 3.66 -3.42 5.00
CA ILE A 38 2.60 -4.03 4.18
C ILE A 38 2.17 -3.06 3.08
N ALA A 39 1.87 -1.80 3.41
CA ALA A 39 1.44 -0.80 2.42
C ALA A 39 2.50 -0.54 1.34
N ILE A 40 3.76 -0.34 1.74
CA ILE A 40 4.86 -0.11 0.79
C ILE A 40 5.13 -1.35 -0.07
N SER A 41 5.03 -2.56 0.50
CA SER A 41 5.18 -3.79 -0.27
C SER A 41 4.08 -3.96 -1.32
N ALA A 42 2.84 -3.58 -0.99
CA ALA A 42 1.72 -3.57 -1.94
C ALA A 42 2.02 -2.65 -3.15
N ILE A 43 2.51 -1.45 -2.86
CA ILE A 43 2.88 -0.47 -3.90
C ILE A 43 4.05 -1.02 -4.74
N TRP A 44 5.06 -1.59 -4.10
CA TRP A 44 6.19 -2.22 -4.79
C TRP A 44 5.74 -3.33 -5.75
N PHE A 45 4.88 -4.25 -5.30
CA PHE A 45 4.37 -5.34 -6.15
C PHE A 45 3.61 -4.83 -7.37
N GLY A 46 2.70 -3.88 -7.17
CA GLY A 46 1.96 -3.27 -8.28
C GLY A 46 2.88 -2.59 -9.29
N VAL A 47 3.79 -1.72 -8.82
CA VAL A 47 4.71 -0.99 -9.69
C VAL A 47 5.69 -1.92 -10.39
N SER A 48 6.33 -2.83 -9.66
CA SER A 48 7.36 -3.74 -10.18
C SER A 48 6.82 -4.63 -11.30
N ASN A 49 5.61 -5.16 -11.14
CA ASN A 49 4.96 -6.01 -12.15
C ASN A 49 4.63 -5.23 -13.44
N ALA A 50 4.29 -3.95 -13.31
CA ALA A 50 3.77 -3.14 -14.42
C ALA A 50 4.82 -2.25 -15.11
N ALA A 51 5.87 -1.85 -14.40
CA ALA A 51 6.82 -0.84 -14.85
C ALA A 51 7.44 -1.14 -16.21
N LYS A 52 7.72 -2.40 -16.54
CA LYS A 52 8.33 -2.77 -17.83
C LYS A 52 7.33 -3.19 -18.89
N GLU A 53 6.05 -3.34 -18.54
CA GLU A 53 5.11 -4.10 -19.35
C GLU A 53 4.85 -3.42 -20.71
N ILE A 54 4.52 -2.13 -20.73
CA ILE A 54 4.21 -1.39 -21.97
C ILE A 54 5.48 -1.07 -22.74
N VAL A 55 6.53 -0.57 -22.06
CA VAL A 55 7.77 -0.13 -22.72
C VAL A 55 8.49 -1.27 -23.42
N SER A 56 8.44 -2.48 -22.87
CA SER A 56 9.14 -3.64 -23.44
C SER A 56 8.49 -4.20 -24.70
N GLU A 57 7.20 -3.94 -24.92
CA GLU A 57 6.45 -4.42 -26.08
C GLU A 57 5.97 -3.27 -26.98
N LEU A 58 6.51 -2.07 -26.81
CA LEU A 58 6.06 -0.86 -27.52
C LEU A 58 6.03 -1.06 -29.05
N SER A 59 6.95 -1.87 -29.59
CA SER A 59 6.97 -2.22 -31.02
C SER A 59 5.80 -3.11 -31.45
N VAL A 60 5.33 -4.00 -30.58
CA VAL A 60 4.13 -4.84 -30.78
C VAL A 60 2.89 -3.96 -30.73
N TYR A 61 2.77 -3.13 -29.69
CA TYR A 61 1.66 -2.19 -29.53
C TYR A 61 1.46 -1.31 -30.76
N ARG A 62 2.54 -0.73 -31.31
CA ARG A 62 2.47 0.07 -32.54
C ARG A 62 1.97 -0.72 -33.75
N ARG A 63 2.34 -2.00 -33.88
CA ARG A 63 1.84 -2.85 -34.95
C ARG A 63 0.35 -3.13 -34.80
N GLU A 64 -0.11 -3.47 -33.60
CA GLU A 64 -1.53 -3.75 -33.34
C GLU A 64 -2.40 -2.49 -33.48
N ARG A 65 -1.87 -1.30 -33.16
CA ARG A 65 -2.56 -0.02 -33.39
C ARG A 65 -2.85 0.26 -34.87
N MET A 66 -1.98 -0.14 -35.79
CA MET A 66 -2.24 -0.04 -37.24
C MET A 66 -3.43 -0.89 -37.71
N PHE A 67 -3.86 -1.86 -36.90
CA PHE A 67 -5.05 -2.69 -37.15
C PHE A 67 -6.23 -2.33 -36.21
N ASN A 68 -6.35 -1.06 -35.80
CA ASN A 68 -7.45 -0.51 -35.00
C ASN A 68 -7.58 -1.02 -33.54
N LEU A 69 -6.49 -1.42 -32.88
CA LEU A 69 -6.54 -1.78 -31.45
C LEU A 69 -6.93 -0.59 -30.56
N ASN A 70 -8.07 -0.63 -29.86
CA ASN A 70 -8.44 0.47 -28.95
C ASN A 70 -7.47 0.60 -27.73
N ILE A 71 -7.00 1.83 -27.45
CA ILE A 71 -6.09 2.13 -26.33
C ILE A 71 -6.72 1.74 -24.98
N HIS A 72 -8.02 1.98 -24.79
CA HIS A 72 -8.71 1.64 -23.55
C HIS A 72 -8.71 0.15 -23.29
N THR A 73 -9.02 -0.66 -24.30
CA THR A 73 -9.02 -2.12 -24.21
C THR A 73 -7.62 -2.65 -23.88
N TYR A 74 -6.58 -2.04 -24.46
CA TYR A 74 -5.20 -2.37 -24.17
C TYR A 74 -4.83 -2.11 -22.70
N ILE A 75 -5.11 -0.89 -22.20
CA ILE A 75 -4.79 -0.51 -20.80
C ILE A 75 -5.55 -1.42 -19.82
N ILE A 76 -6.86 -1.63 -20.03
CA ILE A 76 -7.69 -2.45 -19.14
C ILE A 76 -7.22 -3.90 -19.13
N SER A 77 -6.90 -4.47 -20.29
CA SER A 77 -6.38 -5.84 -20.40
C SER A 77 -5.08 -6.02 -19.61
N LYS A 78 -4.12 -5.11 -19.78
CA LYS A 78 -2.86 -5.15 -19.04
C LYS A 78 -3.07 -4.97 -17.55
N TRP A 79 -3.87 -3.98 -17.16
CA TRP A 79 -4.14 -3.69 -15.77
C TRP A 79 -4.77 -4.88 -15.05
N PHE A 80 -5.76 -5.53 -15.67
CA PHE A 80 -6.45 -6.68 -15.09
C PHE A 80 -5.52 -7.90 -14.92
N VAL A 81 -4.76 -8.25 -15.96
CA VAL A 81 -3.84 -9.41 -15.89
C VAL A 81 -2.75 -9.21 -14.83
N LEU A 82 -2.14 -8.03 -14.79
CA LEU A 82 -1.11 -7.71 -13.79
C LEU A 82 -1.68 -7.68 -12.36
N SER A 83 -2.93 -7.26 -12.22
CA SER A 83 -3.61 -7.23 -10.94
C SER A 83 -3.88 -8.62 -10.37
N ILE A 84 -4.27 -9.60 -11.21
CA ILE A 84 -4.42 -11.01 -10.77
C ILE A 84 -3.10 -11.53 -10.18
N VAL A 85 -1.99 -11.19 -10.81
CA VAL A 85 -0.67 -11.56 -10.32
C VAL A 85 -0.37 -10.89 -8.97
N ALA A 86 -0.68 -9.60 -8.84
CA ALA A 86 -0.54 -8.88 -7.57
C ALA A 86 -1.45 -9.42 -6.45
N LEU A 87 -2.64 -9.95 -6.79
CA LEU A 87 -3.53 -10.63 -5.84
C LEU A 87 -2.85 -11.87 -5.25
N VAL A 88 -2.26 -12.72 -6.09
CA VAL A 88 -1.52 -13.91 -5.63
C VAL A 88 -0.35 -13.50 -4.74
N GLN A 89 0.42 -12.47 -5.11
CA GLN A 89 1.51 -11.96 -4.28
C GLN A 89 1.01 -11.44 -2.93
N SER A 90 -0.13 -10.73 -2.91
CA SER A 90 -0.73 -10.20 -1.68
C SER A 90 -1.19 -11.32 -0.73
N ILE A 91 -1.81 -12.39 -1.27
CA ILE A 91 -2.20 -13.56 -0.48
C ILE A 91 -0.98 -14.22 0.15
N ILE A 92 0.07 -14.48 -0.64
CA ILE A 92 1.32 -15.10 -0.14
C ILE A 92 1.94 -14.24 0.95
N PHE A 93 2.07 -12.94 0.69
CA PHE A 93 2.72 -12.00 1.60
C PHE A 93 1.98 -11.90 2.94
N ILE A 94 0.67 -11.62 2.92
CA ILE A 94 -0.12 -11.51 4.15
C ILE A 94 -0.18 -12.84 4.90
N SER A 95 -0.23 -13.98 4.20
CA SER A 95 -0.20 -15.30 4.85
C SER A 95 1.06 -15.51 5.69
N ILE A 96 2.23 -15.14 5.15
CA ILE A 96 3.52 -15.28 5.86
C ILE A 96 3.55 -14.37 7.10
N ILE A 97 3.17 -13.10 6.93
CA ILE A 97 3.11 -12.13 8.03
C ILE A 97 2.14 -12.60 9.11
N TYR A 98 0.93 -12.99 8.72
CA TYR A 98 -0.12 -13.44 9.64
C TYR A 98 0.31 -14.67 10.44
N ILE A 99 0.85 -15.70 9.79
CA ILE A 99 1.31 -16.91 10.47
C ILE A 99 2.45 -16.59 11.44
N ASN A 100 3.43 -15.77 11.04
CA ASN A 100 4.57 -15.46 11.89
C ASN A 100 4.16 -14.73 13.17
N PHE A 101 3.39 -13.64 13.07
CA PHE A 101 2.96 -12.87 14.25
C PHE A 101 1.88 -13.58 15.08
N LYS A 102 1.15 -14.54 14.50
CA LYS A 102 0.23 -15.40 15.26
C LYS A 102 0.93 -16.52 16.03
N VAL A 103 2.07 -16.99 15.56
CA VAL A 103 2.87 -18.02 16.24
C VAL A 103 3.79 -17.40 17.29
N ASN A 104 4.44 -16.29 16.95
CA ASN A 104 5.35 -15.56 17.84
C ASN A 104 4.61 -14.45 18.57
N VAL A 105 3.59 -14.83 19.34
CA VAL A 105 2.83 -13.83 20.09
C VAL A 105 3.65 -13.35 21.28
N VAL A 106 3.53 -12.07 21.60
CA VAL A 106 4.22 -11.46 22.73
C VAL A 106 3.56 -11.89 24.04
N ASP A 107 4.37 -12.37 24.99
CA ASP A 107 3.91 -12.78 26.32
C ASP A 107 3.19 -11.60 27.02
N GLY A 108 1.96 -11.86 27.49
CA GLY A 108 1.08 -10.84 28.09
C GLY A 108 0.19 -10.09 27.09
N PHE A 109 0.40 -10.25 25.78
CA PHE A 109 -0.41 -9.65 24.71
C PHE A 109 -0.79 -10.66 23.62
N PRO A 110 -1.50 -11.76 23.96
CA PRO A 110 -1.86 -12.85 23.06
C PRO A 110 -2.68 -12.41 21.82
N ASP A 111 -3.20 -11.19 21.90
CA ASP A 111 -4.17 -10.62 21.00
C ASP A 111 -3.57 -9.61 20.00
N VAL A 112 -2.29 -9.27 20.12
CA VAL A 112 -1.65 -8.25 19.26
C VAL A 112 -0.98 -8.90 18.05
N TYR A 113 -1.77 -9.21 17.04
CA TYR A 113 -1.33 -9.69 15.73
C TYR A 113 -2.13 -9.01 14.62
N LEU A 114 -1.82 -9.29 13.34
CA LEU A 114 -2.59 -8.78 12.20
C LEU A 114 -4.03 -9.32 12.25
N ARG A 115 -4.96 -8.49 12.73
CA ARG A 115 -6.38 -8.82 12.84
C ARG A 115 -7.04 -8.59 11.47
N SER A 116 -8.07 -9.38 11.17
CA SER A 116 -8.74 -9.39 9.85
C SER A 116 -7.82 -9.74 8.68
N TYR A 117 -7.42 -11.01 8.64
CA TYR A 117 -6.67 -11.62 7.55
C TYR A 117 -7.26 -11.32 6.16
N TRP A 118 -8.57 -11.52 5.97
CA TRP A 118 -9.22 -11.31 4.67
C TRP A 118 -9.32 -9.84 4.27
N GLU A 119 -9.64 -8.95 5.22
CA GLU A 119 -9.72 -7.51 4.94
C GLU A 119 -8.32 -6.94 4.62
N SER A 120 -7.28 -7.40 5.32
CA SER A 120 -5.89 -7.04 5.05
C SER A 120 -5.44 -7.49 3.66
N ILE A 121 -5.80 -8.72 3.23
CA ILE A 121 -5.55 -9.18 1.86
C ILE A 121 -6.28 -8.31 0.85
N GLY A 122 -7.58 -8.07 1.07
CA GLY A 122 -8.40 -7.28 0.16
C GLY A 122 -7.88 -5.85 -0.01
N PHE A 123 -7.46 -5.22 1.08
CA PHE A 123 -6.94 -3.87 1.06
C PHE A 123 -5.51 -3.80 0.49
N MET A 124 -4.63 -4.74 0.82
CA MET A 124 -3.31 -4.85 0.20
C MET A 124 -3.42 -5.07 -1.32
N PHE A 125 -4.35 -5.92 -1.74
CA PHE A 125 -4.65 -6.11 -3.16
C PHE A 125 -5.15 -4.82 -3.79
N TYR A 126 -6.06 -4.09 -3.14
CA TYR A 126 -6.57 -2.82 -3.65
C TYR A 126 -5.47 -1.77 -3.83
N LEU A 127 -4.53 -1.67 -2.89
CA LEU A 127 -3.34 -0.82 -3.03
C LEU A 127 -2.46 -1.27 -4.21
N SER A 128 -2.20 -2.57 -4.34
CA SER A 128 -1.39 -3.12 -5.43
C SER A 128 -2.06 -2.93 -6.80
N PHE A 129 -3.38 -3.04 -6.86
CA PHE A 129 -4.22 -2.78 -8.02
C PHE A 129 -4.09 -1.32 -8.47
N SER A 130 -4.13 -0.38 -7.51
CA SER A 130 -3.86 1.04 -7.76
C SER A 130 -2.43 1.30 -8.23
N ALA A 131 -1.44 0.73 -7.53
CA ALA A 131 -0.03 0.90 -7.83
C ALA A 131 0.37 0.28 -9.18
N THR A 132 -0.38 -0.71 -9.67
CA THR A 132 -0.22 -1.26 -11.03
C THR A 132 -0.48 -0.19 -12.09
N LEU A 133 -1.46 0.69 -11.90
CA LEU A 133 -1.66 1.83 -12.81
C LEU A 133 -0.47 2.80 -12.75
N MET A 134 0.09 3.05 -11.56
CA MET A 134 1.30 3.87 -11.45
C MET A 134 2.47 3.25 -12.22
N GLY A 135 2.68 1.94 -12.11
CA GLY A 135 3.72 1.24 -12.88
C GLY A 135 3.44 1.25 -14.38
N LEU A 136 2.18 1.06 -14.82
CA LEU A 136 1.79 1.18 -16.23
C LEU A 136 2.00 2.60 -16.75
N PHE A 137 1.74 3.62 -15.93
CA PHE A 137 2.03 5.01 -16.28
C PHE A 137 3.51 5.21 -16.55
N LEU A 138 4.39 4.81 -15.62
CA LEU A 138 5.84 4.89 -15.82
C LEU A 138 6.26 4.14 -17.09
N SER A 139 5.73 2.93 -17.31
CA SER A 139 5.99 2.14 -18.51
C SER A 139 5.56 2.85 -19.79
N SER A 140 4.38 3.47 -19.78
CA SER A 140 3.83 4.18 -20.93
C SER A 140 4.52 5.51 -21.19
N TYR A 141 5.14 6.14 -20.17
CA TYR A 141 5.76 7.45 -20.27
C TYR A 141 7.16 7.39 -20.87
N PHE A 142 8.02 6.52 -20.36
CA PHE A 142 9.38 6.40 -20.86
C PHE A 142 9.47 5.55 -22.14
N SER A 143 10.52 5.78 -22.93
CA SER A 143 10.69 5.11 -24.23
C SER A 143 11.60 3.88 -24.18
N THR A 144 12.30 3.64 -23.06
CA THR A 144 13.20 2.49 -22.89
C THR A 144 13.03 1.86 -21.51
N THR A 145 13.20 0.54 -21.46
CA THR A 145 13.11 -0.24 -20.22
C THR A 145 14.14 0.20 -19.18
N GLU A 146 15.34 0.58 -19.63
CA GLU A 146 16.41 1.09 -18.76
C GLU A 146 16.00 2.38 -18.03
N LYS A 147 15.42 3.35 -18.75
CA LYS A 147 14.93 4.60 -18.14
C LYS A 147 13.87 4.34 -17.08
N VAL A 148 12.95 3.41 -17.35
CA VAL A 148 11.94 3.04 -16.35
C VAL A 148 12.61 2.46 -15.11
N MET A 149 13.59 1.57 -15.26
CA MET A 149 14.29 0.98 -14.12
C MET A 149 15.03 2.00 -13.26
N THR A 150 15.54 3.07 -13.86
CA THR A 150 16.14 4.17 -13.11
C THR A 150 15.09 5.01 -12.37
N VAL A 151 13.91 5.21 -12.96
CA VAL A 151 12.87 6.10 -12.40
C VAL A 151 12.00 5.41 -11.36
N VAL A 152 11.80 4.09 -11.43
CA VAL A 152 10.95 3.34 -10.48
C VAL A 152 11.31 3.62 -9.01
N PRO A 153 12.59 3.50 -8.58
CA PRO A 153 12.96 3.84 -7.20
C PRO A 153 12.68 5.31 -6.84
N ILE A 154 12.91 6.24 -7.77
CA ILE A 154 12.66 7.66 -7.57
C ILE A 154 11.16 7.93 -7.38
N ALA A 155 10.29 7.24 -8.11
CA ALA A 155 8.85 7.35 -7.96
C ALA A 155 8.33 6.72 -6.65
N LEU A 156 9.04 5.74 -6.10
CA LEU A 156 8.69 5.08 -4.85
C LEU A 156 9.16 5.87 -3.61
N MET A 157 10.23 6.66 -3.71
CA MET A 157 10.74 7.47 -2.59
C MET A 157 9.66 8.39 -1.97
N PRO A 158 8.89 9.17 -2.75
CA PRO A 158 7.78 9.95 -2.20
C PRO A 158 6.72 9.11 -1.50
N GLN A 159 6.44 7.89 -2.00
CA GLN A 159 5.46 6.99 -1.39
C GLN A 159 5.89 6.56 0.01
N ILE A 160 7.19 6.34 0.22
CA ILE A 160 7.78 5.95 1.51
C ILE A 160 7.83 7.17 2.44
N MET A 161 8.35 8.30 1.96
CA MET A 161 8.58 9.49 2.78
C MET A 161 7.29 10.15 3.26
N LEU A 162 6.25 10.15 2.42
CA LEU A 162 4.98 10.83 2.70
C LEU A 162 3.90 9.87 3.24
N ALA A 163 4.27 8.65 3.65
CA ALA A 163 3.33 7.68 4.22
C ALA A 163 2.88 8.01 5.66
N GLY A 164 3.46 9.04 6.28
CA GLY A 164 3.06 9.53 7.59
C GLY A 164 3.57 8.74 8.80
N VAL A 165 4.28 7.62 8.59
CA VAL A 165 4.81 6.78 9.69
C VAL A 165 6.23 7.17 10.12
N MET A 166 7.04 7.69 9.19
CA MET A 166 8.44 8.05 9.46
C MET A 166 8.59 9.42 10.13
N THR A 167 7.72 10.36 9.79
CA THR A 167 7.73 11.74 10.30
C THR A 167 6.31 12.27 10.37
N ARG A 168 5.96 12.94 11.46
CA ARG A 168 4.70 13.70 11.56
C ARG A 168 4.66 14.74 10.45
N ILE A 169 3.50 14.88 9.82
CA ILE A 169 3.31 15.84 8.73
C ILE A 169 2.82 17.14 9.37
N ASP A 170 3.75 18.02 9.71
CA ASP A 170 3.43 19.27 10.42
C ASP A 170 3.22 20.47 9.49
N ASN A 171 3.52 20.32 8.19
CA ASN A 171 3.46 21.39 7.19
C ASN A 171 2.33 21.14 6.19
N THR A 172 1.47 22.14 5.99
CA THR A 172 0.33 22.11 5.06
C THR A 172 0.72 21.70 3.63
N LEU A 173 1.89 22.12 3.13
CA LEU A 173 2.36 21.71 1.80
C LEU A 173 2.71 20.23 1.74
N VAL A 174 3.36 19.71 2.78
CA VAL A 174 3.73 18.29 2.87
C VAL A 174 2.47 17.44 3.01
N GLU A 175 1.47 17.94 3.73
CA GLU A 175 0.17 17.30 3.87
C GLU A 175 -0.58 17.21 2.55
N LEU A 176 -0.66 18.32 1.80
CA LEU A 176 -1.27 18.31 0.48
C LEU A 176 -0.56 17.33 -0.48
N LEU A 177 0.77 17.29 -0.44
CA LEU A 177 1.55 16.33 -1.24
C LEU A 177 1.28 14.88 -0.80
N SER A 178 1.12 14.64 0.50
CA SER A 178 0.83 13.31 1.03
C SER A 178 -0.52 12.76 0.57
N PHE A 179 -1.50 13.60 0.24
CA PHE A 179 -2.77 13.14 -0.35
C PHE A 179 -2.60 12.53 -1.74
N THR A 180 -1.49 12.82 -2.43
CA THR A 180 -1.20 12.23 -3.74
C THR A 180 -0.50 10.87 -3.66
N THR A 181 -0.06 10.44 -2.46
CA THR A 181 0.69 9.21 -2.29
C THR A 181 -0.21 8.07 -1.84
N LEU A 182 -0.07 6.92 -2.51
CA LEU A 182 -0.72 5.68 -2.10
C LEU A 182 -0.16 5.18 -0.77
N GLY A 183 1.10 5.54 -0.45
CA GLY A 183 1.74 5.19 0.82
C GLY A 183 0.94 5.67 2.03
N ARG A 184 0.50 6.93 2.03
CA ARG A 184 -0.33 7.51 3.10
C ARG A 184 -1.64 6.77 3.27
N TRP A 185 -2.42 6.69 2.19
CA TRP A 185 -3.75 6.08 2.25
C TRP A 185 -3.67 4.58 2.57
N GLY A 186 -2.58 3.92 2.17
CA GLY A 186 -2.31 2.53 2.46
C GLY A 186 -2.00 2.28 3.94
N THR A 187 -1.13 3.10 4.56
CA THR A 187 -0.85 2.95 6.00
C THR A 187 -2.05 3.29 6.86
N GLU A 188 -2.73 4.39 6.54
CA GLU A 188 -3.93 4.85 7.23
C GLU A 188 -5.07 3.83 7.11
N GLY A 189 -5.32 3.29 5.92
CA GLY A 189 -6.35 2.28 5.71
C GLY A 189 -6.08 0.97 6.44
N LEU A 190 -4.82 0.48 6.44
CA LEU A 190 -4.45 -0.71 7.19
C LEU A 190 -4.57 -0.51 8.71
N ALA A 191 -4.18 0.67 9.21
CA ALA A 191 -4.37 1.02 10.61
C ALA A 191 -5.85 1.04 11.00
N ARG A 192 -6.72 1.63 10.16
CA ARG A 192 -8.17 1.61 10.37
C ARG A 192 -8.79 0.22 10.32
N ILE A 193 -8.33 -0.66 9.41
CA ILE A 193 -8.81 -2.06 9.35
C ILE A 193 -8.46 -2.78 10.66
N GLN A 194 -7.23 -2.61 11.13
CA GLN A 194 -6.74 -3.18 12.38
C GLN A 194 -7.56 -2.69 13.59
N ASP A 195 -7.89 -1.40 13.65
CA ASP A 195 -8.69 -0.79 14.73
C ASP A 195 -10.20 -1.08 14.63
N SER A 196 -10.76 -1.21 13.42
CA SER A 196 -12.20 -1.50 13.25
C SER A 196 -12.57 -2.94 13.62
N THR A 197 -11.65 -3.88 13.38
CA THR A 197 -11.80 -5.28 13.78
C THR A 197 -11.80 -5.42 15.29
N PHE A 198 -11.06 -4.54 15.96
CA PHE A 198 -11.02 -4.45 17.41
C PHE A 198 -12.38 -4.04 17.99
N ILE A 199 -13.00 -2.97 17.49
CA ILE A 199 -14.33 -2.51 17.94
C ILE A 199 -15.41 -3.59 17.73
N LYS A 200 -15.36 -4.35 16.63
CA LYS A 200 -16.32 -5.45 16.37
C LYS A 200 -16.18 -6.62 17.35
N ASN A 201 -14.98 -6.87 17.86
CA ASN A 201 -14.71 -7.99 18.77
C ASN A 201 -14.82 -7.58 20.26
N GLU A 202 -14.80 -6.28 20.58
CA GLU A 202 -14.84 -5.73 21.95
C GLU A 202 -16.22 -5.22 22.41
N MET A 203 -17.27 -6.03 22.21
CA MET A 203 -18.38 -5.99 23.18
C MET A 203 -18.04 -6.75 24.49
N GLU A 204 -16.79 -7.22 24.69
CA GLU A 204 -16.45 -8.17 25.77
C GLU A 204 -15.20 -7.89 26.66
N SER A 205 -14.30 -6.93 26.42
CA SER A 205 -13.23 -6.65 27.42
C SER A 205 -12.52 -5.31 27.27
N ASP A 206 -12.33 -4.60 28.38
CA ASP A 206 -11.94 -3.18 28.47
C ASP A 206 -10.41 -2.91 28.41
N SER A 207 -9.61 -3.76 27.76
CA SER A 207 -8.14 -3.63 27.84
C SER A 207 -7.30 -4.19 26.69
N LEU A 208 -7.89 -4.80 25.65
CA LEU A 208 -7.09 -5.33 24.54
C LEU A 208 -6.65 -4.19 23.62
N LYS A 209 -5.54 -4.38 22.90
CA LYS A 209 -4.87 -3.30 22.17
C LYS A 209 -4.51 -3.79 20.78
N SER A 210 -4.61 -2.95 19.76
CA SER A 210 -4.48 -3.38 18.36
C SER A 210 -3.04 -3.35 17.84
N VAL A 211 -2.14 -2.60 18.51
CA VAL A 211 -0.71 -2.50 18.23
C VAL A 211 0.11 -2.36 19.52
N LEU A 212 1.30 -2.98 19.56
CA LEU A 212 2.20 -2.88 20.72
C LEU A 212 2.95 -1.54 20.74
N TYR A 213 2.89 -0.86 21.90
CA TYR A 213 3.75 0.25 22.26
C TYR A 213 4.06 0.23 23.75
N THR A 214 5.32 0.48 24.09
CA THR A 214 5.75 0.79 25.45
C THR A 214 5.55 2.29 25.70
N ALA A 215 4.32 2.71 26.06
CA ALA A 215 4.10 4.01 26.67
C ALA A 215 4.20 3.83 28.19
N PRO A 216 5.07 4.55 28.91
CA PRO A 216 4.97 4.59 30.37
C PRO A 216 3.69 5.36 30.75
N SER A 217 2.66 4.65 31.21
CA SER A 217 1.53 5.27 31.91
C SER A 217 1.84 5.30 33.40
N ILE A 218 1.84 6.50 33.99
CA ILE A 218 1.95 6.66 35.44
C ILE A 218 0.56 6.37 36.03
N ASN A 219 0.33 5.13 36.48
CA ASN A 219 -0.74 4.85 37.43
C ASN A 219 -0.19 5.12 38.84
N SER A 220 -0.88 5.98 39.59
CA SER A 220 -0.39 6.54 40.85
C SER A 220 -0.18 5.57 42.00
N GLU A 221 -0.36 4.25 41.84
CA GLU A 221 -0.16 3.29 42.95
C GLU A 221 0.49 1.93 42.64
N SER A 222 0.78 1.52 41.39
CA SER A 222 1.55 0.27 41.18
C SER A 222 2.15 0.12 39.78
N GLY A 223 3.47 0.33 39.66
CA GLY A 223 4.28 -0.17 38.54
C GLY A 223 3.96 0.40 37.13
N THR A 224 4.89 0.17 36.21
CA THR A 224 4.72 0.50 34.79
C THR A 224 3.83 -0.56 34.14
N GLU A 225 2.55 -0.27 33.91
CA GLU A 225 1.68 -1.16 33.13
C GLU A 225 1.95 -0.98 31.62
N LEU A 226 2.05 -2.09 30.91
CA LEU A 226 2.23 -2.09 29.46
C LEU A 226 0.89 -1.82 28.79
N VAL A 227 0.79 -0.68 28.12
CA VAL A 227 -0.46 -0.21 27.50
C VAL A 227 -0.24 -0.06 26.00
N GLY A 228 -0.62 -1.08 25.22
CA GLY A 228 -0.81 -0.95 23.76
C GLY A 228 -1.83 0.12 23.38
N ILE A 229 -1.80 0.57 22.13
CA ILE A 229 -2.57 1.72 21.64
C ILE A 229 -3.18 1.36 20.27
N GLY A 230 -4.32 1.93 19.93
CA GLY A 230 -4.93 1.83 18.60
C GLY A 230 -3.94 2.22 17.49
N ALA A 231 -3.93 1.50 16.38
CA ALA A 231 -3.02 1.69 15.26
C ALA A 231 -3.09 3.13 14.72
N MET A 232 -4.29 3.69 14.54
CA MET A 232 -4.51 5.06 14.07
C MET A 232 -4.00 6.11 15.04
N LYS A 233 -4.31 5.94 16.34
CA LYS A 233 -3.81 6.86 17.38
C LYS A 233 -2.28 6.82 17.49
N ARG A 234 -1.67 5.67 17.22
CA ARG A 234 -0.21 5.50 17.16
C ARG A 234 0.42 6.05 15.89
N LEU A 235 -0.32 6.02 14.79
CA LEU A 235 0.09 6.57 13.50
C LEU A 235 0.29 8.08 13.60
N ASP A 236 -0.55 8.74 14.42
CA ASP A 236 -0.44 10.16 14.80
C ASP A 236 -0.18 11.07 13.60
N LEU A 237 -0.92 10.76 12.53
CA LEU A 237 -0.68 11.25 11.17
C LEU A 237 -1.24 12.68 10.99
N TYR A 238 -2.14 13.09 11.86
CA TYR A 238 -2.80 14.39 11.85
C TYR A 238 -2.39 15.22 13.06
N ASN A 239 -2.03 16.49 12.83
CA ASN A 239 -1.80 17.42 13.92
C ASN A 239 -3.15 17.90 14.48
N GLU A 240 -3.45 17.56 15.73
CA GLU A 240 -4.70 17.97 16.41
C GLU A 240 -4.93 19.49 16.33
N LYS A 241 -3.87 20.31 16.34
CA LYS A 241 -4.00 21.78 16.22
C LYS A 241 -4.48 22.24 14.84
N LEU A 242 -4.07 21.55 13.77
CA LEU A 242 -4.49 21.90 12.42
C LEU A 242 -5.92 21.41 12.11
N ILE A 243 -6.41 20.41 12.84
CA ILE A 243 -7.81 19.96 12.82
C ILE A 243 -8.71 20.96 13.55
N ASP A 244 -8.30 21.41 14.74
CA ASP A 244 -9.06 22.36 15.58
C ASP A 244 -9.19 23.76 14.95
N ASP A 245 -8.16 24.19 14.20
CA ASP A 245 -8.19 25.48 13.49
C ASP A 245 -9.15 25.48 12.27
N GLY A 246 -9.74 24.33 11.90
CA GLY A 246 -10.70 24.21 10.80
C GLY A 246 -10.12 24.49 9.41
N ILE A 247 -8.80 24.57 9.31
CA ILE A 247 -8.05 24.89 8.07
C ILE A 247 -7.76 23.62 7.27
N LEU A 248 -7.68 22.46 7.92
CA LEU A 248 -7.56 21.17 7.25
C LEU A 248 -8.90 20.60 6.86
N VAL A 249 -8.88 19.85 5.75
CA VAL A 249 -10.06 19.14 5.26
C VAL A 249 -10.48 18.12 6.32
N GLY A 250 -11.49 18.51 7.10
CA GLY A 250 -11.84 17.92 8.39
C GLY A 250 -12.38 16.50 8.35
N SER A 251 -13.37 16.21 9.19
CA SER A 251 -14.00 14.89 9.39
C SER A 251 -14.43 14.14 8.12
N MET A 252 -14.45 14.80 6.96
CA MET A 252 -14.68 14.18 5.65
C MET A 252 -13.57 13.19 5.23
N PHE A 253 -12.30 13.40 5.65
CA PHE A 253 -11.20 12.47 5.35
C PHE A 253 -10.89 11.50 6.49
N ASP A 254 -11.52 11.69 7.66
CA ASP A 254 -11.36 10.80 8.79
C ASP A 254 -12.27 9.55 8.70
N SER A 255 -12.29 8.89 7.53
CA SER A 255 -13.10 7.71 7.30
C SER A 255 -12.40 6.70 6.40
N PHE A 256 -12.54 5.41 6.72
CA PHE A 256 -12.07 4.33 5.86
C PHE A 256 -12.64 4.44 4.43
N THR A 257 -13.90 4.86 4.30
CA THR A 257 -14.54 5.10 3.00
C THR A 257 -13.85 6.23 2.23
N ALA A 258 -13.42 7.29 2.93
CA ALA A 258 -12.70 8.39 2.30
C ALA A 258 -11.36 7.93 1.70
N ASN A 259 -10.61 7.09 2.42
CA ASN A 259 -9.36 6.50 1.91
C ASN A 259 -9.59 5.73 0.61
N MET A 260 -10.64 4.91 0.56
CA MET A 260 -11.02 4.15 -0.63
C MET A 260 -11.41 5.07 -1.80
N VAL A 261 -12.19 6.12 -1.54
CA VAL A 261 -12.60 7.08 -2.58
C VAL A 261 -11.39 7.81 -3.16
N ILE A 262 -10.43 8.22 -2.33
CA ILE A 262 -9.25 8.96 -2.80
C ILE A 262 -8.34 8.07 -3.62
N ILE A 263 -8.12 6.81 -3.21
CA ILE A 263 -7.39 5.84 -4.04
C ILE A 263 -8.11 5.63 -5.38
N ALA A 264 -9.44 5.59 -5.40
CA ALA A 264 -10.21 5.49 -6.65
C ALA A 264 -10.03 6.74 -7.56
N ILE A 265 -9.98 7.95 -6.98
CA ILE A 265 -9.68 9.18 -7.71
C ILE A 265 -8.26 9.13 -8.29
N LEU A 266 -7.27 8.70 -7.52
CA LEU A 266 -5.89 8.50 -7.98
C LEU A 266 -5.83 7.47 -9.12
N ASN A 267 -6.64 6.41 -9.09
CA ASN A 267 -6.74 5.44 -10.17
C ASN A 267 -7.25 6.08 -11.47
N ILE A 268 -8.30 6.90 -11.39
CA ILE A 268 -8.83 7.62 -12.56
C ILE A 268 -7.76 8.55 -13.14
N LEU A 269 -7.07 9.30 -12.27
CA LEU A 269 -5.98 10.20 -12.68
C LEU A 269 -4.86 9.42 -13.39
N MET A 270 -4.38 8.32 -12.80
CA MET A 270 -3.33 7.50 -13.40
C MET A 270 -3.77 6.89 -14.73
N TYR A 271 -5.03 6.43 -14.82
CA TYR A 271 -5.58 5.92 -16.07
C TYR A 271 -5.57 6.97 -17.19
N LEU A 272 -5.98 8.21 -16.88
CA LEU A 272 -5.93 9.32 -17.84
C LEU A 272 -4.50 9.67 -18.26
N LEU A 273 -3.54 9.63 -17.33
CA LEU A 273 -2.13 9.86 -17.63
C LEU A 273 -1.54 8.78 -18.54
N ILE A 274 -1.88 7.50 -18.32
CA ILE A 274 -1.49 6.40 -19.21
C ILE A 274 -2.08 6.63 -20.61
N TYR A 275 -3.38 6.93 -20.69
CA TYR A 275 -4.06 7.18 -21.95
C TYR A 275 -3.41 8.33 -22.74
N TYR A 276 -3.17 9.46 -22.08
CA TYR A 276 -2.51 10.62 -22.71
C TYR A 276 -1.08 10.29 -23.16
N SER A 277 -0.33 9.56 -22.33
CA SER A 277 1.04 9.16 -22.66
C SER A 277 1.10 8.23 -23.87
N LEU A 278 0.18 7.26 -23.97
CA LEU A 278 0.06 6.39 -25.13
C LEU A 278 -0.40 7.15 -26.37
N LYS A 279 -1.40 8.03 -26.23
CA LYS A 279 -1.89 8.85 -27.34
C LYS A 279 -0.80 9.76 -27.92
N ARG A 280 0.08 10.32 -27.09
CA ARG A 280 1.24 11.11 -27.55
C ARG A 280 2.25 10.29 -28.35
N LYS A 281 2.33 8.97 -28.09
CA LYS A 281 3.23 8.04 -28.79
C LYS A 281 2.57 7.38 -30.00
N ASP A 282 1.28 7.61 -30.19
CA ASP A 282 0.52 7.13 -31.32
C ASP A 282 0.88 7.95 -32.57
N SER A 283 0.97 7.26 -33.70
CA SER A 283 1.27 7.86 -35.00
C SER A 283 0.01 8.08 -35.85
N ILE A 284 -1.15 7.65 -35.33
CA ILE A 284 -2.49 7.77 -35.92
C ILE A 284 -3.24 8.89 -35.21
#